data_AF-A0A7X1RHZ0-F1
#
_entry.id   AF-A0A7X1RHZ0-F1
#
_cell.length_a   1.000
_cell.length_b   1.000
_cell.length_c   1.000
_cell.angle_alpha   90.00
_cell.angle_beta   90.00
_cell.angle_gamma   90.00
#
_symmetry.space_group_name_H-M   'P 1'
#
loop_
_entity.id
_entity.type
_entity.pdbx_description
1 polymer ?
#
loop_
_entity_poly.entity_id
_entity_poly.type
_entity_poly.pdbx_seq_one_letter_code
_entity_poly.pdbx_strand_id
1 'polypeptide(L)'
;LNTIEELNLSIKFNYNVCRYLWLQNNTEEAITKITDTIKQCKMYRTTYLLADLYVLMGNVSKNFSSKVAVKDYFETAYFLYKLEGNMSMALKIEHYIADLTE
;
A
#
# COMPACT_ATOMS: atom_id res chain seq x y z
N LEU A 1 13.11 17.12 5.66
CA LEU A 1 12.50 16.98 4.33
C LEU A 1 12.21 18.38 3.85
N ASN A 2 13.16 18.92 3.09
CA ASN A 2 13.19 20.31 2.66
C ASN A 2 12.62 20.48 1.25
N THR A 3 12.50 19.39 0.48
CA THR A 3 11.95 19.38 -0.88
C THR A 3 10.96 18.23 -1.11
N ILE A 4 10.12 18.36 -2.15
CA ILE A 4 9.21 17.30 -2.61
C ILE A 4 10.02 16.06 -3.07
N GLU A 5 11.18 16.28 -3.70
CA GLU A 5 12.06 15.20 -4.16
C GLU A 5 12.60 14.37 -3.00
N GLU A 6 13.06 15.02 -1.92
CA GLU A 6 13.49 14.33 -0.71
C GLU A 6 12.34 13.54 -0.07
N LEU A 7 11.12 14.09 -0.07
CA LEU A 7 9.94 13.40 0.45
C LEU A 7 9.64 12.15 -0.38
N ASN A 8 9.63 12.27 -1.71
CA ASN A 8 9.38 11.15 -2.61
C ASN A 8 10.48 10.08 -2.49
N LEU A 9 11.75 10.48 -2.34
CA LEU A 9 12.85 9.55 -2.08
C LEU A 9 12.67 8.81 -0.75
N SER A 10 12.30 9.53 0.32
CA SER A 10 12.02 8.93 1.63
C SER A 10 10.87 7.93 1.57
N ILE A 11 9.77 8.27 0.90
CA ILE A 11 8.62 7.36 0.74
C ILE A 11 9.00 6.14 -0.10
N LYS A 12 9.73 6.33 -1.22
CA LYS A 12 10.19 5.23 -2.07
C LYS A 12 11.14 4.28 -1.33
N PHE A 13 12.06 4.83 -0.54
CA PHE A 13 12.94 4.04 0.31
C PHE A 13 12.14 3.22 1.32
N ASN A 14 11.21 3.86 2.04
CA ASN A 14 10.37 3.18 3.02
C ASN A 14 9.50 2.08 2.38
N TYR A 15 8.88 2.34 1.22
CA TYR A 15 8.15 1.34 0.46
C TYR A 15 9.00 0.10 0.16
N ASN A 16 10.24 0.30 -0.31
CA ASN A 16 11.16 -0.80 -0.60
C ASN A 16 11.52 -1.59 0.67
N VAL A 17 11.72 -0.92 1.80
CA VAL A 17 11.96 -1.56 3.10
C VAL A 17 10.74 -2.38 3.54
N CYS A 18 9.52 -1.83 3.42
CA CYS A 18 8.29 -2.56 3.73
C CYS A 18 8.18 -3.86 2.91
N ARG A 19 8.44 -3.76 1.60
CA ARG A 19 8.39 -4.93 0.70
C ARG A 19 9.47 -5.95 1.05
N TYR A 20 10.68 -5.50 1.40
CA TYR A 20 11.74 -6.37 1.85
C TYR A 20 11.35 -7.13 3.13
N LEU A 21 10.85 -6.43 4.15
CA LEU A 21 10.42 -7.02 5.42
C LEU A 21 9.33 -8.08 5.20
N TRP A 22 8.34 -7.78 4.38
CA TRP A 22 7.29 -8.74 4.02
C TRP A 22 7.86 -10.00 3.37
N LEU A 23 8.76 -9.85 2.39
CA LEU A 23 9.39 -10.99 1.69
C LEU A 23 10.30 -11.83 2.61
N GLN A 24 10.80 -11.25 3.71
CA GLN A 24 11.54 -11.97 4.74
C GLN A 24 10.64 -12.58 5.84
N ASN A 25 9.31 -12.58 5.64
CA ASN A 25 8.31 -13.01 6.63
C ASN A 25 8.34 -12.23 7.95
N ASN A 26 8.93 -11.03 7.95
CA ASN A 26 8.90 -10.13 9.10
C ASN A 26 7.63 -9.26 9.07
N THR A 27 6.51 -9.94 9.28
CA THR A 27 5.16 -9.41 9.07
C THR A 27 4.84 -8.21 9.98
N GLU A 28 5.15 -8.30 11.28
CA GLU A 28 4.82 -7.23 12.23
C GLU A 28 5.61 -5.93 11.95
N GLU A 29 6.89 -6.06 11.63
CA GLU A 29 7.71 -4.91 11.27
C GLU A 29 7.28 -4.31 9.93
N ALA A 30 6.92 -5.16 8.95
CA ALA A 30 6.35 -4.70 7.68
C ALA A 30 5.07 -3.89 7.91
N ILE A 31 4.12 -4.39 8.71
CA ILE A 31 2.86 -3.68 9.03
C ILE A 31 3.14 -2.33 9.68
N THR A 32 4.04 -2.31 10.67
CA THR A 32 4.42 -1.08 11.38
C THR A 32 4.99 -0.05 10.40
N LYS A 33 5.95 -0.48 9.57
CA LYS A 33 6.61 0.39 8.60
C LYS A 33 5.66 0.89 7.51
N ILE A 34 4.76 0.05 7.00
CA ILE A 34 3.72 0.46 6.03
C ILE A 34 2.82 1.50 6.66
N THR A 35 2.34 1.25 7.88
CA THR A 35 1.44 2.15 8.61
C THR A 35 2.08 3.52 8.82
N ASP A 36 3.35 3.56 9.24
CA ASP A 36 4.07 4.82 9.45
C ASP A 36 4.35 5.55 8.13
N THR A 37 4.61 4.83 7.05
CA THR A 37 4.78 5.44 5.71
C THR A 37 3.45 6.01 5.20
N ILE A 38 2.32 5.34 5.44
CA ILE A 38 0.99 5.86 5.13
C ILE A 38 0.71 7.13 5.97
N LYS A 39 1.05 7.14 7.26
CA LYS A 39 0.93 8.34 8.11
C LYS A 39 1.77 9.49 7.56
N GLN A 40 3.00 9.21 7.10
CA GLN A 40 3.86 10.21 6.45
C GLN A 40 3.19 10.77 5.18
N CYS A 41 2.63 9.92 4.31
CA CYS A 41 1.92 10.37 3.12
C CYS A 41 0.74 11.30 3.47
N LYS A 42 -0.06 10.93 4.49
CA LYS A 42 -1.18 11.75 4.98
C LYS A 42 -0.72 13.07 5.59
N MET A 43 0.36 13.06 6.38
CA MET A 43 0.94 14.25 6.99
C MET A 43 1.35 15.29 5.95
N TYR A 44 1.98 14.85 4.85
CA TYR A 44 2.42 15.71 3.76
C TYR A 44 1.40 15.86 2.63
N ARG A 45 0.19 15.30 2.78
CA ARG A 45 -0.90 15.32 1.78
C ARG A 45 -0.45 14.87 0.38
N THR A 46 0.43 13.88 0.32
CA THR A 46 0.91 13.31 -0.94
C THR A 46 0.24 11.97 -1.21
N THR A 47 -0.07 11.69 -2.48
CA THR A 47 -0.53 10.38 -2.93
C THR A 47 0.61 9.53 -3.49
N TYR A 48 1.84 10.05 -3.55
CA TYR A 48 2.99 9.34 -4.09
C TYR A 48 3.19 7.97 -3.42
N LEU A 49 3.04 6.88 -4.19
CA LEU A 49 3.06 5.47 -3.75
C LEU A 49 2.00 5.10 -2.68
N LEU A 50 1.02 5.98 -2.40
CA LEU A 50 0.01 5.72 -1.38
C LEU A 50 -0.86 4.53 -1.77
N ALA A 51 -1.26 4.43 -3.03
CA ALA A 51 -1.99 3.27 -3.55
C ALA A 51 -1.19 1.97 -3.35
N ASP A 52 0.09 1.97 -3.74
CA ASP A 52 0.98 0.81 -3.61
C ASP A 52 1.18 0.37 -2.15
N LEU A 53 1.22 1.31 -1.20
CA LEU A 53 1.29 1.00 0.22
C LEU A 53 0.04 0.28 0.72
N TYR A 54 -1.15 0.66 0.23
CA TYR A 54 -2.40 -0.05 0.55
C TYR A 54 -2.45 -1.44 -0.09
N VAL A 55 -1.95 -1.60 -1.33
CA VAL A 55 -1.77 -2.93 -1.94
C VAL A 55 -0.84 -3.79 -1.08
N LEU A 56 0.26 -3.23 -0.62
CA LEU A 56 1.23 -3.95 0.22
C LEU A 56 0.61 -4.35 1.57
N MET A 57 -0.21 -3.49 2.19
CA MET A 57 -0.95 -3.81 3.41
C MET A 57 -1.92 -4.97 3.20
N GLY A 58 -2.68 -4.96 2.09
CA GLY A 58 -3.58 -6.07 1.72
C GLY A 58 -2.81 -7.38 1.54
N ASN A 59 -1.68 -7.35 0.85
CA ASN A 59 -0.86 -8.54 0.63
C ASN A 59 -0.25 -9.10 1.93
N VAL A 60 0.31 -8.24 2.79
CA VAL A 60 0.89 -8.65 4.07
C VAL A 60 -0.17 -9.27 4.98
N SER A 61 -1.39 -8.73 4.96
CA SER A 61 -2.49 -9.17 5.82
C SER A 61 -3.25 -10.40 5.32
N LYS A 62 -3.04 -10.83 4.08
CA LYS A 62 -3.81 -11.90 3.41
C LYS A 62 -3.84 -13.23 4.17
N ASN A 63 -2.78 -13.55 4.90
CA ASN A 63 -2.63 -14.86 5.56
C ASN A 63 -3.14 -14.90 7.01
N PHE A 64 -3.46 -13.76 7.63
CA PHE A 64 -3.86 -13.71 9.04
C PHE A 64 -5.10 -12.84 9.31
N SER A 65 -5.46 -11.94 8.41
CA SER A 65 -6.61 -11.05 8.57
C SER A 65 -7.86 -11.61 7.89
N SER A 66 -9.02 -11.11 8.27
CA SER A 66 -10.29 -11.47 7.62
C SER A 66 -10.29 -11.03 6.15
N LYS A 67 -10.95 -11.80 5.28
CA LYS A 67 -11.16 -11.44 3.86
C LYS A 67 -11.75 -10.02 3.71
N VAL A 68 -12.65 -9.62 4.61
CA VAL A 68 -13.26 -8.27 4.62
C VAL A 68 -12.19 -7.19 4.85
N ALA A 69 -11.37 -7.33 5.89
CA ALA A 69 -10.33 -6.35 6.18
C ALA A 69 -9.25 -6.29 5.08
N VAL A 70 -8.89 -7.42 4.49
CA VAL A 70 -7.96 -7.47 3.34
C VAL A 70 -8.57 -6.75 2.13
N LYS A 71 -9.86 -6.97 1.87
CA LYS A 71 -10.61 -6.32 0.79
C LYS A 71 -10.64 -4.80 0.95
N ASP A 72 -10.86 -4.28 2.16
CA ASP A 72 -10.88 -2.83 2.44
C ASP A 72 -9.57 -2.13 2.02
N TYR A 73 -8.43 -2.79 2.24
CA TYR A 73 -7.13 -2.26 1.80
C TYR A 73 -7.03 -2.22 0.26
N PHE A 74 -7.49 -3.26 -0.42
CA PHE A 74 -7.50 -3.29 -1.88
C PHE A 74 -8.51 -2.31 -2.48
N GLU A 75 -9.70 -2.15 -1.91
CA GLU A 75 -10.67 -1.14 -2.35
C GLU A 75 -10.11 0.27 -2.20
N THR A 76 -9.37 0.54 -1.12
CA THR A 76 -8.67 1.81 -0.93
C THR A 76 -7.61 2.03 -2.03
N ALA A 77 -6.79 1.00 -2.33
CA ALA A 77 -5.81 1.08 -3.41
C ALA A 77 -6.46 1.29 -4.79
N TYR A 78 -7.55 0.57 -5.07
CA TYR A 78 -8.34 0.70 -6.30
C TYR A 78 -8.84 2.14 -6.50
N PHE A 79 -9.42 2.73 -5.46
CA PHE A 79 -9.88 4.11 -5.49
C PHE A 79 -8.73 5.09 -5.79
N LEU A 80 -7.59 4.92 -5.14
CA LEU A 80 -6.42 5.79 -5.33
C LEU A 80 -5.85 5.68 -6.76
N TYR A 81 -5.69 4.47 -7.30
CA TYR A 81 -5.24 4.32 -8.68
C TYR A 81 -6.21 4.94 -9.70
N LYS A 82 -7.53 4.90 -9.45
CA LYS A 82 -8.51 5.61 -10.29
C LYS A 82 -8.37 7.12 -10.22
N LEU A 83 -8.14 7.68 -9.03
CA LEU A 83 -7.88 9.11 -8.86
C LEU A 83 -6.62 9.56 -9.61
N GLU A 84 -5.59 8.70 -9.65
CA GLU A 84 -4.34 8.96 -10.36
C GLU A 84 -4.43 8.74 -11.88
N GLY A 85 -5.58 8.27 -12.39
CA GLY A 85 -5.75 7.89 -13.80
C GLY A 85 -5.01 6.60 -14.18
N ASN A 86 -4.48 5.86 -13.22
CA ASN A 86 -3.74 4.61 -13.43
C ASN A 86 -4.67 3.40 -13.56
N MET A 87 -5.46 3.38 -14.64
CA MET A 87 -6.47 2.35 -14.87
C MET A 87 -5.88 0.94 -15.00
N SER A 88 -4.63 0.81 -15.49
CA SER A 88 -3.95 -0.48 -15.57
C SER A 88 -3.76 -1.11 -14.19
N MET A 89 -3.35 -0.31 -13.19
CA MET A 89 -3.20 -0.81 -11.82
C MET A 89 -4.55 -0.98 -11.14
N ALA A 90 -5.52 -0.10 -11.39
CA ALA A 90 -6.87 -0.26 -10.87
C ALA A 90 -7.49 -1.61 -11.28
N LEU A 91 -7.43 -1.98 -12.57
CA LEU A 91 -7.94 -3.27 -13.05
C LEU A 91 -7.21 -4.47 -12.43
N LYS A 92 -5.90 -4.35 -12.18
CA LYS A 92 -5.15 -5.39 -11.49
C LYS A 92 -5.65 -5.62 -10.06
N ILE A 93 -6.00 -4.55 -9.35
CA ILE A 93 -6.57 -4.65 -8.00
C ILE A 93 -8.01 -5.17 -8.03
N GLU A 94 -8.77 -4.86 -9.06
CA GLU A 94 -10.11 -5.42 -9.28
C GLU A 94 -10.09 -6.95 -9.33
N HIS A 95 -9.09 -7.54 -10.02
CA HIS A 95 -8.87 -9.00 -9.98
C HIS A 95 -8.53 -9.50 -8.57
N TYR A 96 -7.67 -8.81 -7.82
CA TYR A 96 -7.35 -9.22 -6.44
C TYR A 96 -8.57 -9.19 -5.53
N ILE A 97 -9.50 -8.26 -5.74
CA ILE A 97 -10.76 -8.17 -4.99
C ILE A 97 -11.69 -9.34 -5.36
N ALA A 98 -11.80 -9.67 -6.65
CA ALA A 98 -12.61 -10.80 -7.12
C ALA A 98 -12.15 -12.14 -6.51
N ASP A 99 -10.82 -12.37 -6.49
CA ASP A 99 -10.22 -13.58 -5.90
C ASP A 99 -10.48 -13.73 -4.39
N LEU A 100 -10.85 -12.65 -3.68
CA LEU A 100 -11.20 -12.71 -2.25
C LEU A 100 -12.65 -13.13 -2.03
N THR A 101 -13.52 -12.93 -3.03
CA THR A 101 -14.96 -13.21 -2.94
C THR A 101 -15.33 -14.64 -3.32
N GLU A 102 -14.44 -15.36 -4.00
CA GLU A 102 -14.50 -16.81 -4.23
C GLU A 102 -13.91 -17.60 -3.05
#